data_AF-E0S0S3-F1
#
_entry.id   AF-E0S0S3-F1
#
_cell.length_a   1.000
_cell.length_b   1.000
_cell.length_c   1.000
_cell.angle_alpha   90.00
_cell.angle_beta   90.00
_cell.angle_gamma   90.00
#
_symmetry.space_group_name_H-M   'P 1'
#
loop_
_entity.id
_entity.type
_entity.pdbx_description
1 polymer ?
#
loop_
_entity_poly.entity_id
_entity_poly.type
_entity_poly.pdbx_seq_one_letter_code
_entity_poly.pdbx_strand_id
1 'polypeptide(L)'
;MKSVRAFGRKRLADTVYSKEEYELEELLGQLLSEAGKVGSVSDNPFLEEIYKYSEWIRYDEYTAYVFLMRDALLPYIYFRSKNRDNLYPWLISRKFLREITEIDDMDDDIRIPLYGALEKGHVSYDRYFPFCREEILEALDEYPELKKILSDMLGTIKQNRIVVIESGYMGTIPMMLAALDSRVNFRLFTTAPFLYDTYQDKIFCRRYEDIRKFETMYSQDLFMQYSSWRDGKFYVNITTDDIVREQSLTEIKMFLKG
;
A
#
# COMPACT_ATOMS: atom_id res chain seq x y z
N MET A 1 -31.83 -21.39 -14.93
CA MET A 1 -31.03 -20.14 -14.88
C MET A 1 -30.33 -20.08 -13.52
N LYS A 2 -29.00 -20.12 -13.53
CA LYS A 2 -28.18 -20.07 -12.30
C LYS A 2 -28.27 -18.67 -11.70
N SER A 3 -28.62 -18.62 -10.42
CA SER A 3 -28.59 -17.43 -9.58
C SER A 3 -27.20 -16.82 -9.60
N VAL A 4 -27.11 -15.57 -10.05
CA VAL A 4 -25.96 -14.70 -9.85
C VAL A 4 -25.89 -14.42 -8.35
N ARG A 5 -24.97 -15.09 -7.64
CA ARG A 5 -24.62 -14.70 -6.27
C ARG A 5 -23.99 -13.31 -6.35
N ALA A 6 -24.63 -12.35 -5.70
CA ALA A 6 -24.07 -11.03 -5.50
C ALA A 6 -22.70 -11.15 -4.83
N PHE A 7 -21.65 -10.74 -5.54
CA PHE A 7 -20.31 -10.52 -4.99
C PHE A 7 -20.36 -9.24 -4.15
N GLY A 8 -20.90 -9.37 -2.94
CA GLY A 8 -20.91 -8.33 -1.93
C GLY A 8 -20.67 -9.00 -0.59
N ARG A 9 -19.51 -8.73 0.01
CA ARG A 9 -19.18 -9.16 1.38
C ARG A 9 -20.36 -8.77 2.28
N LYS A 10 -20.87 -9.69 3.10
CA LYS A 10 -21.62 -9.27 4.30
C LYS A 10 -20.66 -8.37 5.06
N ARG A 11 -21.02 -7.09 5.22
CA ARG A 11 -20.26 -6.11 6.02
C ARG A 11 -20.01 -6.74 7.39
N LEU A 12 -18.79 -7.20 7.66
CA LEU A 12 -18.34 -7.47 9.03
C LEU A 12 -18.08 -6.11 9.64
N ALA A 13 -19.15 -5.44 10.05
CA ALA A 13 -19.15 -4.04 10.46
C ALA A 13 -18.30 -3.78 11.71
N ASP A 14 -17.91 -4.81 12.46
CA ASP A 14 -17.14 -4.68 13.70
C ASP A 14 -16.04 -5.75 13.76
N THR A 15 -15.07 -5.70 12.84
CA THR A 15 -13.86 -6.52 13.04
C THR A 15 -13.14 -6.00 14.29
N VAL A 16 -13.10 -6.83 15.33
CA VAL A 16 -12.42 -6.50 16.59
C VAL A 16 -10.95 -6.89 16.48
N TYR A 17 -10.09 -6.01 16.98
CA TYR A 17 -8.65 -6.23 16.99
C TYR A 17 -8.15 -6.50 18.41
N SER A 18 -7.08 -7.29 18.50
CA SER A 18 -6.39 -7.57 19.76
C SER A 18 -5.87 -6.28 20.39
N LYS A 19 -5.71 -6.29 21.72
CA LYS A 19 -4.94 -5.25 22.42
C LYS A 19 -3.43 -5.48 22.34
N GLU A 20 -3.03 -6.71 22.05
CA GLU A 20 -1.63 -7.06 21.85
C GLU A 20 -1.12 -6.42 20.54
N GLU A 21 0.05 -5.81 20.65
CA GLU A 21 0.78 -5.21 19.53
C GLU A 21 1.88 -6.15 19.06
N TYR A 22 2.04 -6.22 17.74
CA TYR A 22 3.07 -6.98 17.07
C TYR A 22 3.93 -6.03 16.25
N GLU A 23 5.24 -6.20 16.30
CA GLU A 23 6.13 -5.55 15.33
C GLU A 23 5.84 -6.12 13.94
N LEU A 24 5.68 -5.24 12.95
CA LEU A 24 5.16 -5.60 11.63
C LEU A 24 6.03 -6.61 10.89
N GLU A 25 7.35 -6.43 10.86
CA GLU A 25 8.24 -7.35 10.15
C GLU A 25 8.26 -8.75 10.76
N GLU A 26 8.29 -8.84 12.08
CA GLU A 26 8.18 -10.09 12.84
C GLU A 26 6.85 -10.81 12.53
N LEU A 27 5.73 -10.07 12.55
CA LEU A 27 4.41 -10.62 12.20
C LEU A 27 4.36 -11.14 10.76
N LEU A 28 4.92 -10.40 9.81
CA LEU A 28 4.99 -10.82 8.39
C LEU A 28 5.79 -12.11 8.22
N GLY A 29 6.88 -12.29 8.99
CA GLY A 29 7.63 -13.55 9.04
C GLY A 29 6.79 -14.73 9.54
N GLN A 30 6.01 -14.51 10.60
CA GLN A 30 5.11 -15.54 11.16
C GLN A 30 3.99 -15.90 10.18
N LEU A 31 3.37 -14.90 9.55
CA LEU A 31 2.30 -15.07 8.57
C LEU A 31 2.69 -15.99 7.40
N LEU A 32 3.90 -15.83 6.86
CA LEU A 32 4.42 -16.67 5.78
C LEU A 32 4.49 -18.15 6.21
N SER A 33 4.96 -18.41 7.44
CA SER A 33 5.04 -19.76 8.00
C SER A 33 3.68 -20.39 8.25
N GLU A 34 2.72 -19.60 8.76
CA GLU A 34 1.36 -20.06 9.03
C GLU A 34 0.59 -20.37 7.74
N ALA A 35 0.62 -19.45 6.77
CA ALA A 35 -0.08 -19.62 5.50
C ALA A 35 0.45 -20.85 4.72
N GLY A 36 1.73 -21.19 4.86
CA GLY A 36 2.31 -22.40 4.27
C GLY A 36 1.72 -23.72 4.83
N LYS A 37 1.15 -23.70 6.04
CA LYS A 37 0.57 -24.88 6.72
C LYS A 37 -0.91 -25.07 6.45
N VAL A 38 -1.61 -24.04 5.95
CA VAL A 38 -3.04 -24.13 5.64
C VAL A 38 -3.26 -25.17 4.54
N GLY A 39 -4.36 -25.93 4.57
CA GLY A 39 -4.62 -27.01 3.61
C GLY A 39 -5.13 -26.54 2.24
N SER A 40 -5.83 -25.41 2.18
CA SER A 40 -6.52 -24.89 1.00
C SER A 40 -6.02 -23.50 0.60
N VAL A 41 -6.32 -23.09 -0.64
CA VAL A 41 -6.16 -21.71 -1.11
C VAL A 41 -7.54 -21.08 -1.31
N SER A 42 -7.61 -19.76 -1.23
CA SER A 42 -8.86 -19.01 -1.48
C SER A 42 -9.37 -19.27 -2.91
N ASP A 43 -10.69 -19.29 -3.08
CA ASP A 43 -11.37 -19.42 -4.38
C ASP A 43 -11.69 -18.07 -5.01
N ASN A 44 -11.26 -16.96 -4.39
CA ASN A 44 -11.52 -15.63 -4.88
C ASN A 44 -10.79 -15.36 -6.22
N PRO A 45 -11.52 -15.18 -7.33
CA PRO A 45 -10.91 -15.06 -8.66
C PRO A 45 -10.11 -13.76 -8.83
N PHE A 46 -10.32 -12.74 -7.99
CA PHE A 46 -9.60 -11.48 -8.09
C PHE A 46 -8.13 -11.58 -7.64
N LEU A 47 -7.77 -12.61 -6.88
CA LEU A 47 -6.39 -12.84 -6.46
C LEU A 47 -5.46 -13.10 -7.67
N GLU A 48 -5.96 -13.66 -8.77
CA GLU A 48 -5.20 -13.80 -10.01
C GLU A 48 -4.83 -12.43 -10.63
N GLU A 49 -5.70 -11.42 -10.50
CA GLU A 49 -5.37 -10.07 -10.97
C GLU A 49 -4.31 -9.40 -10.10
N ILE A 50 -4.35 -9.64 -8.78
CA ILE A 50 -3.30 -9.20 -7.85
C ILE A 50 -1.97 -9.93 -8.13
N TYR A 51 -2.02 -11.21 -8.53
CA TYR A 51 -0.84 -11.97 -8.96
C TYR A 51 -0.20 -11.36 -10.22
N LYS A 52 -1.01 -11.08 -11.25
CA LYS A 52 -0.54 -10.41 -12.48
C LYS A 52 0.00 -9.01 -12.20
N TYR A 53 -0.63 -8.27 -11.29
CA TYR A 53 -0.10 -6.99 -10.83
C TYR A 53 1.28 -7.16 -10.22
N SER A 54 1.46 -8.16 -9.37
CA SER A 54 2.74 -8.49 -8.73
C SER A 54 3.82 -8.84 -9.76
N GLU A 55 3.48 -9.58 -10.82
CA GLU A 55 4.37 -9.83 -11.96
C GLU A 55 4.73 -8.55 -12.73
N TRP A 56 3.75 -7.67 -12.96
CA TRP A 56 3.94 -6.43 -13.71
C TRP A 56 4.85 -5.42 -13.00
N ILE A 57 4.88 -5.41 -11.66
CA ILE A 57 5.79 -4.56 -10.88
C ILE A 57 7.25 -4.80 -11.29
N ARG A 58 7.61 -6.06 -11.61
CA ARG A 58 8.96 -6.57 -11.91
C ARG A 58 9.93 -6.42 -10.72
N TYR A 59 10.94 -7.28 -10.68
CA TYR A 59 12.00 -7.23 -9.68
C TYR A 59 13.34 -6.83 -10.30
N ASP A 60 14.07 -5.96 -9.61
CA ASP A 60 15.42 -5.50 -9.92
C ASP A 60 16.23 -5.47 -8.61
N GLU A 61 17.40 -6.11 -8.60
CA GLU A 61 18.21 -6.33 -7.39
C GLU A 61 18.83 -5.04 -6.82
N TYR A 62 18.92 -3.97 -7.62
CA TYR A 62 19.46 -2.66 -7.22
C TYR A 62 18.37 -1.67 -6.84
N THR A 63 17.12 -2.13 -6.78
CA THR A 63 15.94 -1.32 -6.49
C THR A 63 15.37 -1.73 -5.13
N ALA A 64 15.06 -0.74 -4.30
CA ALA A 64 14.27 -0.94 -3.09
C ALA A 64 12.78 -0.89 -3.42
N TYR A 65 12.01 -1.81 -2.86
CA TYR A 65 10.58 -1.89 -3.04
C TYR A 65 9.88 -1.58 -1.72
N VAL A 66 9.21 -0.44 -1.67
CA VAL A 66 8.39 -0.04 -0.52
C VAL A 66 6.97 -0.48 -0.76
N PHE A 67 6.47 -1.42 0.03
CA PHE A 67 5.07 -1.88 -0.05
C PHE A 67 4.26 -1.13 1.00
N LEU A 68 3.22 -0.39 0.57
CA LEU A 68 2.32 0.27 1.50
C LEU A 68 1.32 -0.75 2.07
N MET A 69 1.61 -1.22 3.27
CA MET A 69 1.01 -2.43 3.86
C MET A 69 -0.48 -2.33 4.20
N ARG A 70 -1.10 -1.15 4.03
CA ARG A 70 -2.57 -1.00 4.06
C ARG A 70 -3.22 -1.85 2.97
N ASP A 71 -2.63 -1.91 1.78
CA ASP A 71 -3.22 -2.58 0.62
C ASP A 71 -2.21 -3.34 -0.24
N ALA A 72 -0.91 -3.26 0.05
CA ALA A 72 0.12 -3.95 -0.72
C ALA A 72 0.66 -5.23 -0.03
N LEU A 73 -0.07 -5.82 0.93
CA LEU A 73 0.34 -7.04 1.61
C LEU A 73 0.52 -8.21 0.64
N LEU A 74 -0.47 -8.50 -0.22
CA LEU A 74 -0.36 -9.66 -1.13
C LEU A 74 0.77 -9.50 -2.16
N PRO A 75 0.97 -8.32 -2.78
CA PRO A 75 2.18 -8.05 -3.55
C PRO A 75 3.47 -8.25 -2.74
N TYR A 76 3.55 -7.78 -1.49
CA TYR A 76 4.73 -8.00 -0.65
C TYR A 76 5.01 -9.50 -0.45
N ILE A 77 3.99 -10.29 -0.13
CA ILE A 77 4.09 -11.74 0.04
C ILE A 77 4.59 -12.43 -1.23
N TYR A 78 4.12 -12.02 -2.40
CA TYR A 78 4.61 -12.54 -3.69
C TYR A 78 6.11 -12.35 -3.85
N PHE A 79 6.65 -11.17 -3.52
CA PHE A 79 8.08 -10.93 -3.65
C PHE A 79 8.87 -11.70 -2.59
N ARG A 80 8.38 -11.77 -1.34
CA ARG A 80 9.01 -12.57 -0.28
C ARG A 80 9.05 -14.05 -0.59
N SER A 81 7.98 -14.64 -1.13
CA SER A 81 7.92 -16.07 -1.46
C SER A 81 8.94 -16.47 -2.54
N LYS A 82 9.36 -15.52 -3.36
CA LYS A 82 10.43 -15.68 -4.37
C LYS A 82 11.83 -15.35 -3.84
N ASN A 83 12.01 -15.28 -2.52
CA ASN A 83 13.26 -14.94 -1.85
C ASN A 83 13.88 -13.63 -2.37
N ARG A 84 13.04 -12.61 -2.60
CA ARG A 84 13.53 -11.28 -2.99
C ARG A 84 13.96 -10.46 -1.77
N ASP A 85 15.03 -9.72 -1.97
CA ASP A 85 15.60 -8.79 -0.99
C ASP A 85 15.19 -7.34 -1.30
N ASN A 86 15.58 -6.41 -0.42
CA ASN A 86 15.31 -4.96 -0.52
C ASN A 86 13.81 -4.62 -0.50
N LEU A 87 13.04 -5.38 0.27
CA LEU A 87 11.60 -5.17 0.44
C LEU A 87 11.36 -4.47 1.78
N TYR A 88 10.60 -3.39 1.75
CA TYR A 88 10.35 -2.52 2.89
C TYR A 88 8.83 -2.44 3.13
N PRO A 89 8.31 -3.13 4.16
CA PRO A 89 6.88 -3.10 4.49
C PRO A 89 6.55 -1.86 5.31
N TRP A 90 6.10 -0.78 4.66
CA TRP A 90 5.76 0.47 5.35
C TRP A 90 4.25 0.60 5.56
N LEU A 91 3.83 1.01 6.75
CA LEU A 91 2.41 1.18 7.09
C LEU A 91 2.07 2.66 7.31
N ILE A 92 2.31 3.48 6.28
CA ILE A 92 1.97 4.91 6.27
C ILE A 92 0.47 5.06 6.02
N SER A 93 -0.30 5.02 7.10
CA SER A 93 -1.77 5.16 7.10
C SER A 93 -2.20 6.52 7.64
N ARG A 94 -3.48 6.90 7.48
CA ARG A 94 -4.01 8.12 8.13
C ARG A 94 -3.82 8.13 9.64
N LYS A 95 -3.89 6.95 10.29
CA LYS A 95 -3.63 6.83 11.73
C LYS A 95 -2.18 7.16 12.07
N PHE A 96 -1.23 6.66 11.27
CA PHE A 96 0.19 7.01 11.40
C PHE A 96 0.40 8.51 11.21
N LEU A 97 -0.16 9.08 10.15
CA LEU A 97 -0.02 10.52 9.88
C LEU A 97 -0.55 11.35 11.06
N ARG A 98 -1.75 11.04 11.55
CA ARG A 98 -2.35 11.72 12.71
C ARG A 98 -1.57 11.53 14.00
N GLU A 99 -1.00 10.35 14.25
CA GLU A 99 -0.17 10.12 15.44
C GLU A 99 1.05 11.06 15.45
N ILE A 100 1.65 11.31 14.29
CA ILE A 100 2.84 12.15 14.16
C ILE A 100 2.50 13.65 14.11
N THR A 101 1.43 14.03 13.41
CA THR A 101 1.08 15.45 13.19
C THR A 101 0.06 16.00 14.18
N GLU A 102 -0.61 15.14 14.95
CA GLU A 102 -1.78 15.46 15.77
C GLU A 102 -2.96 16.06 14.98
N ILE A 103 -2.95 15.96 13.65
CA ILE A 103 -3.93 16.56 12.75
C ILE A 103 -4.69 15.46 12.00
N ASP A 104 -6.02 15.52 12.10
CA ASP A 104 -6.91 14.70 11.29
C ASP A 104 -6.83 15.13 9.82
N ASP A 105 -6.89 14.15 8.91
CA ASP A 105 -6.97 14.36 7.46
C ASP A 105 -5.81 15.18 6.84
N MET A 106 -4.62 15.22 7.44
CA MET A 106 -3.43 15.88 6.87
C MET A 106 -3.08 15.40 5.46
N ASP A 107 -3.47 14.18 5.08
CA ASP A 107 -3.33 13.71 3.69
C ASP A 107 -4.14 14.52 2.66
N ASP A 108 -5.06 15.40 3.08
CA ASP A 108 -5.70 16.40 2.23
C ASP A 108 -4.71 17.46 1.74
N ASP A 109 -3.79 17.93 2.58
CA ASP A 109 -2.80 18.95 2.21
C ASP A 109 -1.84 18.46 1.13
N ILE A 110 -1.64 17.14 1.07
CA ILE A 110 -0.87 16.48 0.00
C ILE A 110 -1.74 16.28 -1.25
N ARG A 111 -3.06 16.06 -1.09
CA ARG A 111 -3.99 15.88 -2.22
C ARG A 111 -4.33 17.18 -2.93
N ILE A 112 -4.37 18.32 -2.23
CA ILE A 112 -4.69 19.62 -2.82
C ILE A 112 -3.74 19.97 -3.99
N PRO A 113 -2.41 19.88 -3.86
CA PRO A 113 -1.47 20.06 -4.97
C PRO A 113 -1.76 19.21 -6.20
N LEU A 114 -2.20 17.96 -5.98
CA LEU A 114 -2.52 17.02 -7.05
C LEU A 114 -3.69 17.50 -7.91
N TYR A 115 -4.69 18.14 -7.30
CA TYR A 115 -5.79 18.76 -8.03
C TYR A 115 -5.38 20.09 -8.66
N GLY A 116 -4.64 20.94 -7.93
CA GLY A 116 -4.16 22.23 -8.44
C GLY A 116 -3.33 22.09 -9.72
N ALA A 117 -2.53 21.03 -9.82
CA ALA A 117 -1.79 20.70 -11.05
C ALA A 117 -2.72 20.44 -12.25
N LEU A 118 -3.80 19.68 -12.04
CA LEU A 118 -4.77 19.35 -13.08
C LEU A 118 -5.57 20.58 -13.51
N GLU A 119 -5.96 21.43 -12.55
CA GLU A 119 -6.65 22.70 -12.82
C GLU A 119 -5.79 23.65 -13.66
N LYS A 120 -4.46 23.62 -13.47
CA LYS A 120 -3.47 24.33 -14.30
C LYS A 120 -3.20 23.65 -15.65
N GLY A 121 -3.87 22.54 -15.95
CA GLY A 121 -3.75 21.81 -17.22
C GLY A 121 -2.50 20.92 -17.32
N HIS A 122 -1.85 20.60 -16.20
CA HIS A 122 -0.69 19.70 -16.19
C HIS A 122 -1.12 18.22 -16.26
N VAL A 123 -1.44 17.75 -17.46
CA VAL A 123 -1.96 16.38 -17.68
C VAL A 123 -0.89 15.31 -17.99
N SER A 124 0.37 15.70 -18.13
CA SER A 124 1.49 14.78 -18.35
C SER A 124 2.36 14.73 -17.10
N TYR A 125 2.87 13.56 -16.73
CA TYR A 125 3.65 13.40 -15.50
C TYR A 125 4.82 14.38 -15.40
N ASP A 126 5.53 14.62 -16.52
CA ASP A 126 6.70 15.51 -16.58
C ASP A 126 6.38 16.98 -16.27
N ARG A 127 5.13 17.41 -16.43
CA ARG A 127 4.67 18.74 -16.01
C ARG A 127 3.94 18.71 -14.67
N TYR A 128 3.21 17.62 -14.43
CA TYR A 128 2.40 17.40 -13.26
C TYR A 128 3.25 17.29 -11.99
N PHE A 129 4.26 16.41 -12.01
CA PHE A 129 5.06 16.11 -10.83
C PHE A 129 5.92 17.28 -10.37
N PRO A 130 6.63 18.05 -11.23
CA PRO A 130 7.38 19.22 -10.76
C PRO A 130 6.51 20.24 -10.02
N PHE A 131 5.31 20.51 -10.54
CA PHE A 131 4.33 21.38 -9.86
C PHE A 131 3.90 20.79 -8.51
N CYS A 132 3.45 19.54 -8.50
CA CYS A 132 3.00 18.89 -7.27
C CYS A 132 4.12 18.83 -6.22
N ARG A 133 5.35 18.57 -6.65
CA ARG A 133 6.51 18.42 -5.75
C ARG A 133 6.80 19.70 -4.99
N GLU A 134 6.77 20.85 -5.64
CA GLU A 134 7.01 22.14 -4.99
C GLU A 134 5.97 22.39 -3.90
N GLU A 135 4.69 22.32 -4.25
CA GLU A 135 3.57 22.57 -3.33
C GLU A 135 3.48 21.52 -2.21
N ILE A 136 3.80 20.24 -2.48
CA ILE A 136 3.89 19.19 -1.46
C ILE A 136 5.01 19.47 -0.47
N LEU A 137 6.18 19.94 -0.94
CA LEU A 137 7.30 20.26 -0.06
C LEU A 137 6.99 21.44 0.85
N GLU A 138 6.29 22.45 0.32
CA GLU A 138 5.78 23.58 1.10
C GLU A 138 4.75 23.11 2.14
N ALA A 139 3.79 22.27 1.76
CA ALA A 139 2.84 21.70 2.70
C ALA A 139 3.53 20.90 3.82
N LEU A 140 4.58 20.13 3.49
CA LEU A 140 5.35 19.37 4.47
C LEU A 140 6.21 20.23 5.40
N ASP A 141 6.48 21.49 5.07
CA ASP A 141 7.19 22.41 5.98
C ASP A 141 6.34 22.78 7.22
N GLU A 142 5.02 22.70 7.12
CA GLU A 142 4.10 22.83 8.26
C GLU A 142 4.13 21.59 9.18
N TYR A 143 4.73 20.47 8.72
CA TYR A 143 4.79 19.19 9.42
C TYR A 143 6.24 18.70 9.60
N PRO A 144 7.12 19.46 10.28
CA PRO A 144 8.56 19.20 10.30
C PRO A 144 8.94 17.84 10.88
N GLU A 145 8.18 17.35 11.88
CA GLU A 145 8.42 16.02 12.47
C GLU A 145 8.11 14.90 11.48
N LEU A 146 6.95 14.95 10.81
CA LEU A 146 6.61 14.00 9.75
C LEU A 146 7.62 14.03 8.62
N LYS A 147 7.94 15.24 8.14
CA LYS A 147 8.94 15.46 7.07
C LYS A 147 10.28 14.82 7.45
N LYS A 148 10.72 15.01 8.69
CA LYS A 148 11.95 14.39 9.22
C LYS A 148 11.84 12.86 9.26
N ILE A 149 10.79 12.30 9.85
CA ILE A 149 10.61 10.85 9.95
C ILE A 149 10.63 10.18 8.58
N LEU A 150 9.85 10.71 7.63
CA LEU A 150 9.80 10.16 6.26
C LEU A 150 11.15 10.29 5.55
N SER A 151 11.83 11.42 5.70
CA SER A 151 13.17 11.62 5.13
C SER A 151 14.21 10.69 5.73
N ASP A 152 14.17 10.47 7.05
CA ASP A 152 15.06 9.54 7.75
C ASP A 152 14.79 8.10 7.28
N MET A 153 13.53 7.68 7.19
CA MET A 153 13.13 6.37 6.65
C MET A 153 13.67 6.17 5.23
N LEU A 154 13.47 7.13 4.33
CA LEU A 154 14.02 7.09 2.97
C LEU A 154 15.56 7.08 2.97
N GLY A 155 16.19 7.83 3.87
CA GLY A 155 17.64 7.89 4.04
C GLY A 155 18.29 6.59 4.48
N THR A 156 17.54 5.69 5.14
CA THR A 156 18.03 4.36 5.51
C THR A 156 18.14 3.40 4.31
N ILE A 157 17.42 3.68 3.23
CA ILE A 157 17.44 2.86 2.01
C ILE A 157 18.74 3.10 1.25
N LYS A 158 19.52 2.04 1.01
CA LYS A 158 20.84 2.12 0.37
C LYS A 158 20.79 2.09 -1.15
N GLN A 159 19.67 1.62 -1.71
CA GLN A 159 19.48 1.49 -3.14
C GLN A 159 19.35 2.87 -3.82
N ASN A 160 19.81 2.95 -5.06
CA ASN A 160 19.76 4.18 -5.86
C ASN A 160 18.38 4.43 -6.48
N ARG A 161 17.47 3.46 -6.37
CA ARG A 161 16.12 3.51 -6.90
C ARG A 161 15.16 2.97 -5.85
N ILE A 162 14.04 3.64 -5.67
CA ILE A 162 12.97 3.23 -4.77
C ILE A 162 11.70 3.15 -5.59
N VAL A 163 10.96 2.05 -5.48
CA VAL A 163 9.64 1.87 -6.10
C VAL A 163 8.62 1.66 -4.99
N VAL A 164 7.71 2.61 -4.84
CA VAL A 164 6.58 2.51 -3.90
C VAL A 164 5.42 1.79 -4.58
N ILE A 165 4.85 0.79 -3.91
CA ILE A 165 3.76 -0.06 -4.38
C ILE A 165 2.50 0.25 -3.56
N GLU A 166 1.42 0.63 -4.24
CA GLU A 166 0.11 0.94 -3.64
C GLU A 166 -1.05 0.42 -4.52
N SER A 167 -2.25 0.30 -3.96
CA SER A 167 -3.49 0.04 -4.72
C SER A 167 -3.83 1.16 -5.72
N GLY A 168 -3.87 2.44 -5.29
CA GLY A 168 -4.24 3.54 -6.17
C GLY A 168 -4.98 4.73 -5.56
N TYR A 169 -6.01 5.19 -6.26
CA TYR A 169 -6.66 6.51 -6.17
C TYR A 169 -5.75 7.65 -6.64
N MET A 170 -5.18 8.46 -5.75
CA MET A 170 -4.36 9.63 -6.11
C MET A 170 -2.86 9.35 -6.11
N GLY A 171 -2.43 8.25 -5.48
CA GLY A 171 -1.03 8.04 -5.15
C GLY A 171 -0.51 9.07 -4.16
N THR A 172 -1.33 9.49 -3.19
CA THR A 172 -0.99 10.55 -2.22
C THR A 172 0.31 10.24 -1.48
N ILE A 173 0.43 9.04 -0.90
CA ILE A 173 1.64 8.65 -0.17
C ILE A 173 2.83 8.48 -1.12
N PRO A 174 2.73 7.79 -2.27
CA PRO A 174 3.79 7.76 -3.27
C PRO A 174 4.28 9.14 -3.72
N MET A 175 3.37 10.09 -3.98
CA MET A 175 3.70 11.46 -4.40
C MET A 175 4.39 12.23 -3.28
N MET A 176 3.95 12.06 -2.03
CA MET A 176 4.61 12.63 -0.84
C MET A 176 6.06 12.12 -0.71
N LEU A 177 6.27 10.81 -0.82
CA LEU A 177 7.60 10.21 -0.76
C LEU A 177 8.48 10.62 -1.95
N ALA A 178 7.91 10.72 -3.15
CA ALA A 178 8.60 11.20 -4.35
C ALA A 178 9.01 12.68 -4.26
N ALA A 179 8.23 13.52 -3.59
CA ALA A 179 8.60 14.91 -3.36
C ALA A 179 9.85 15.02 -2.48
N LEU A 180 9.94 14.19 -1.44
CA LEU A 180 11.03 14.14 -0.46
C LEU A 180 12.33 13.54 -1.03
N ASP A 181 12.23 12.52 -1.88
CA ASP A 181 13.40 11.82 -2.41
C ASP A 181 13.29 11.51 -3.91
N SER A 182 14.20 12.09 -4.68
CA SER A 182 14.27 11.92 -6.14
C SER A 182 14.51 10.48 -6.63
N ARG A 183 14.94 9.57 -5.75
CA ARG A 183 15.10 8.13 -6.07
C ARG A 183 13.76 7.42 -6.19
N VAL A 184 12.69 8.01 -5.64
CA VAL A 184 11.37 7.39 -5.55
C VAL A 184 10.60 7.53 -6.85
N ASN A 185 10.14 6.40 -7.34
CA ASN A 185 9.09 6.25 -8.33
C ASN A 185 8.01 5.33 -7.73
N PHE A 186 6.92 5.08 -8.45
CA PHE A 186 5.84 4.26 -7.92
C PHE A 186 5.10 3.46 -8.98
N ARG A 187 4.42 2.43 -8.50
CA ARG A 187 3.59 1.50 -9.26
C ARG A 187 2.28 1.37 -8.52
N LEU A 188 1.17 1.63 -9.22
CA LEU A 188 -0.18 1.51 -8.70
C LEU A 188 -0.90 0.37 -9.41
N PHE A 189 -1.82 -0.29 -8.72
CA PHE A 189 -2.72 -1.24 -9.36
C PHE A 189 -3.65 -0.52 -10.37
N THR A 190 -4.22 0.61 -9.95
CA THR A 190 -5.03 1.51 -10.79
C THR A 190 -4.98 2.95 -10.24
N THR A 191 -5.72 3.88 -10.83
CA THR A 191 -5.84 5.28 -10.35
C THR A 191 -7.21 5.85 -10.72
N ALA A 192 -7.53 7.05 -10.24
CA ALA A 192 -8.75 7.75 -10.65
C ALA A 192 -8.74 8.00 -12.17
N PRO A 193 -9.88 7.91 -12.88
CA PRO A 193 -9.89 7.98 -14.35
C PRO A 193 -9.25 9.23 -14.96
N PHE A 194 -9.36 10.38 -14.30
CA PHE A 194 -8.74 11.63 -14.76
C PHE A 194 -7.21 11.66 -14.60
N LEU A 195 -6.60 10.69 -13.92
CA LEU A 195 -5.16 10.51 -13.80
C LEU A 195 -4.60 9.42 -14.72
N TYR A 196 -5.43 8.73 -15.51
CA TYR A 196 -4.96 7.61 -16.36
C TYR A 196 -3.90 8.00 -17.39
N ASP A 197 -3.98 9.21 -17.93
CA ASP A 197 -2.99 9.69 -18.90
C ASP A 197 -1.77 10.27 -18.17
N THR A 198 -1.98 10.93 -17.03
CA THR A 198 -0.92 11.43 -16.16
C THR A 198 -0.04 10.30 -15.61
N TYR A 199 -0.62 9.16 -15.22
CA TYR A 199 0.07 8.03 -14.59
C TYR A 199 0.18 6.80 -15.51
N GLN A 200 0.08 6.97 -16.83
CA GLN A 200 -0.01 5.87 -17.80
C GLN A 200 1.08 4.79 -17.67
N ASP A 201 2.30 5.17 -17.34
CA ASP A 201 3.47 4.32 -17.17
C ASP A 201 3.63 3.78 -15.74
N LYS A 202 2.76 4.22 -14.82
CA LYS A 202 2.77 3.92 -13.40
C LYS A 202 1.60 3.07 -12.94
N ILE A 203 0.58 2.87 -13.78
CA ILE A 203 -0.59 2.04 -13.45
C ILE A 203 -0.57 0.71 -14.18
N PHE A 204 -1.02 -0.33 -13.50
CA PHE A 204 -1.18 -1.66 -14.08
C PHE A 204 -2.40 -1.77 -14.99
N CYS A 205 -3.54 -1.21 -14.59
CA CYS A 205 -4.77 -1.25 -15.39
C CYS A 205 -5.60 0.05 -15.32
N ARG A 206 -6.50 0.22 -16.29
CA ARG A 206 -7.49 1.31 -16.37
C ARG A 206 -8.89 0.86 -15.92
N ARG A 207 -8.95 0.13 -14.79
CA ARG A 207 -10.20 -0.38 -14.18
C ARG A 207 -10.34 0.13 -12.76
N TYR A 208 -10.66 1.42 -12.62
CA TYR A 208 -10.78 2.09 -11.33
C TYR A 208 -11.74 1.38 -10.39
N GLU A 209 -12.84 0.82 -10.90
CA GLU A 209 -13.83 0.06 -10.15
C GLU A 209 -13.26 -1.19 -9.45
N ASP A 210 -12.16 -1.73 -9.94
CA ASP A 210 -11.49 -2.88 -9.33
C ASP A 210 -10.68 -2.50 -8.07
N ILE A 211 -10.45 -1.20 -7.81
CA ILE A 211 -9.72 -0.75 -6.62
C ILE A 211 -10.39 -1.25 -5.35
N ARG A 212 -11.73 -1.23 -5.31
CA ARG A 212 -12.47 -1.68 -4.13
C ARG A 212 -12.30 -3.18 -3.91
N LYS A 213 -12.23 -3.97 -4.99
CA LYS A 213 -11.97 -5.41 -4.88
C LYS A 213 -10.58 -5.64 -4.34
N PHE A 214 -9.59 -4.92 -4.87
CA PHE A 214 -8.21 -4.97 -4.39
C PHE A 214 -8.13 -4.67 -2.88
N GLU A 215 -8.68 -3.55 -2.44
CA GLU A 215 -8.56 -3.10 -1.06
C GLU A 215 -9.38 -3.93 -0.06
N THR A 216 -10.41 -4.66 -0.49
CA THR A 216 -11.32 -5.39 0.42
C THR A 216 -11.03 -6.88 0.60
N MET A 217 -9.85 -7.34 0.17
CA MET A 217 -9.36 -8.69 0.50
C MET A 217 -9.26 -8.85 2.04
N TYR A 218 -9.47 -10.06 2.57
CA TYR A 218 -9.41 -10.30 4.01
C TYR A 218 -8.05 -9.95 4.61
N SER A 219 -6.99 -10.42 3.94
CA SER A 219 -5.60 -10.19 4.30
C SER A 219 -5.20 -8.71 4.32
N GLN A 220 -5.79 -7.89 3.46
CA GLN A 220 -5.42 -6.48 3.30
C GLN A 220 -6.28 -5.55 4.16
N ASP A 221 -7.60 -5.77 4.18
CA ASP A 221 -8.58 -4.86 4.80
C ASP A 221 -8.76 -5.12 6.31
N LEU A 222 -8.76 -6.40 6.71
CA LEU A 222 -9.28 -6.79 8.03
C LEU A 222 -8.27 -7.53 8.91
N PHE A 223 -7.22 -8.11 8.32
CA PHE A 223 -6.30 -8.96 9.08
C PHE A 223 -5.54 -8.20 10.17
N MET A 224 -5.02 -7.02 9.83
CA MET A 224 -4.22 -6.19 10.73
C MET A 224 -4.58 -4.72 10.56
N GLN A 225 -4.41 -3.96 11.64
CA GLN A 225 -4.51 -2.50 11.61
C GLN A 225 -3.27 -1.87 12.24
N TYR A 226 -2.92 -0.69 11.75
CA TYR A 226 -1.93 0.17 12.40
C TYR A 226 -2.29 0.41 13.88
N SER A 227 -1.29 0.23 14.75
CA SER A 227 -1.39 0.48 16.19
C SER A 227 -0.58 1.71 16.59
N SER A 228 0.73 1.71 16.32
CA SER A 228 1.63 2.78 16.71
C SER A 228 2.96 2.77 15.94
N TRP A 229 3.73 3.85 16.08
CA TRP A 229 5.08 4.01 15.55
C TRP A 229 6.05 4.35 16.68
N ARG A 230 7.07 3.51 16.85
CA ARG A 230 8.11 3.74 17.87
C ARG A 230 9.43 3.11 17.45
N ASP A 231 10.53 3.74 17.83
CA ASP A 231 11.90 3.26 17.58
C ASP A 231 12.17 2.92 16.10
N GLY A 232 11.56 3.66 15.18
CA GLY A 232 11.73 3.45 13.74
C GLY A 232 10.97 2.23 13.18
N LYS A 233 10.00 1.68 13.91
CA LYS A 233 9.25 0.48 13.53
C LYS A 233 7.75 0.68 13.60
N PHE A 234 7.05 -0.03 12.70
CA PHE A 234 5.60 -0.09 12.67
C PHE A 234 5.09 -1.20 13.57
N TYR A 235 4.07 -0.90 14.38
CA TYR A 235 3.36 -1.88 15.19
C TYR A 235 1.91 -1.98 14.76
N VAL A 236 1.37 -3.19 14.84
CA VAL A 236 0.01 -3.52 14.42
C VAL A 236 -0.73 -4.34 15.46
N ASN A 237 -2.05 -4.21 15.45
CA ASN A 237 -2.93 -5.18 16.11
C ASN A 237 -3.53 -6.10 15.05
N ILE A 238 -3.72 -7.37 15.39
CA ILE A 238 -4.35 -8.35 14.51
C ILE A 238 -5.81 -8.53 14.89
N THR A 239 -6.61 -8.99 13.93
CA THR A 239 -8.00 -9.36 14.18
C THR A 239 -8.12 -10.47 15.23
N THR A 240 -9.18 -10.44 16.02
CA THR A 240 -9.60 -11.55 16.89
C THR A 240 -10.65 -12.45 16.22
N ASP A 241 -11.03 -12.15 14.97
CA ASP A 241 -12.00 -12.93 14.21
C ASP A 241 -11.30 -14.09 13.47
N ASP A 242 -11.56 -15.31 13.92
CA ASP A 242 -10.99 -16.53 13.35
C ASP A 242 -11.34 -16.72 11.86
N ILE A 243 -12.53 -16.27 11.42
CA ILE A 243 -12.93 -16.34 10.01
C ILE A 243 -12.05 -15.39 9.20
N VAL A 244 -11.82 -14.17 9.69
CA VAL A 244 -10.92 -13.23 9.01
C VAL A 244 -9.51 -13.81 8.94
N ARG A 245 -9.01 -14.39 10.04
CA ARG A 245 -7.69 -15.02 10.06
C ARG A 245 -7.59 -16.16 9.06
N GLU A 246 -8.53 -17.10 9.07
CA GLU A 246 -8.56 -18.25 8.14
C GLU A 246 -8.58 -17.78 6.69
N GLN A 247 -9.50 -16.88 6.33
CA GLN A 247 -9.61 -16.37 4.96
C GLN A 247 -8.33 -15.66 4.53
N SER A 248 -7.75 -14.81 5.39
CA SER A 248 -6.50 -14.11 5.12
C SER A 248 -5.35 -15.08 4.82
N LEU A 249 -5.21 -16.15 5.61
CA LEU A 249 -4.16 -17.15 5.37
C LEU A 249 -4.37 -17.92 4.06
N THR A 250 -5.62 -18.22 3.67
CA THR A 250 -5.91 -18.87 2.38
C THR A 250 -5.64 -17.96 1.17
N GLU A 251 -5.85 -16.64 1.31
CA GLU A 251 -5.47 -15.63 0.31
C GLU A 251 -3.94 -15.56 0.19
N ILE A 252 -3.24 -15.41 1.31
CA ILE A 252 -1.76 -15.35 1.37
C ILE A 252 -1.14 -16.61 0.77
N LYS A 253 -1.68 -17.80 1.09
CA LYS A 253 -1.15 -19.08 0.57
C LYS A 253 -1.11 -19.13 -0.96
N MET A 254 -2.03 -18.46 -1.65
CA MET A 254 -2.02 -18.39 -3.12
C MET A 254 -0.72 -17.77 -3.67
N PHE A 255 -0.13 -16.82 -2.94
CA PHE A 255 1.08 -16.10 -3.33
C PHE A 255 2.37 -16.76 -2.81
N LEU A 256 2.25 -17.81 -1.99
CA LEU A 256 3.39 -18.64 -1.59
C LEU A 256 3.82 -19.64 -2.68
N LYS A 257 3.05 -19.74 -3.77
CA LYS A 257 3.40 -20.56 -4.94
C LYS A 257 4.56 -19.90 -5.70
N GLY A 258 5.77 -20.29 -5.32
CA GLY A 258 7.00 -20.12 -6.09
C GLY A 258 7.35 -21.41 -6.81
#